data_AF-A0A958VL39-F1
#
_entry.id   AF-A0A958VL39-F1
#
_cell.length_a   1.000
_cell.length_b   1.000
_cell.length_c   1.000
_cell.angle_alpha   90.00
_cell.angle_beta   90.00
_cell.angle_gamma   90.00
#
_symmetry.space_group_name_H-M   'P 1'
#
loop_
_entity.id
_entity.type
_entity.pdbx_description
1 polymer ?
#
loop_
_entity_poly.entity_id
_entity_poly.type
_entity_poly.pdbx_seq_one_letter_code
_entity_poly.pdbx_strand_id
1 'polypeptide(L)'
;MRCVQLALLMIFTLLISTMESHSQKLPVSKKKKYLAVKGTSTNCVFCGNKINVSEDLYENHKDSVVIVNNHQNTSDLANGYSSSFNRYLHNTTATPHMYIDSKVIYRSNYSYDYIKNVINEASTKPVIAGVSFKYEISDTMITVDLSTQFFEADTGNFWLTVLVLENNVVFNQLGAPSNPHSHQRVLRKYLGAGGNWAPNRGVDIADGIVAQGFIYDYQFKEGIDSSWKKENLRFVALLWERMGTYMIPVAVEDQPNGQGNPNSIEQMNKVESNNEIKVYPNPTSRQINVQSEKKVDSIRLMGVNGQVIIKEDNLSTESTLDVTNLLPGMYFIEVAVSNDIIIRKVLITSN
;
A
#
# COMPACT_ATOMS: atom_id res chain seq x y z
N MET A 1 -42.10 59.94 -42.93
CA MET A 1 -40.95 59.79 -42.01
C MET A 1 -41.39 58.98 -40.79
N ARG A 2 -40.95 57.72 -40.69
CA ARG A 2 -40.78 56.98 -39.42
C ARG A 2 -39.90 55.76 -39.71
N CYS A 3 -38.62 55.91 -39.36
CA CYS A 3 -37.75 54.78 -39.02
C CYS A 3 -38.34 54.03 -37.82
N VAL A 4 -38.07 52.73 -37.71
CA VAL A 4 -37.24 52.12 -36.64
C VAL A 4 -37.23 50.58 -36.79
N GLN A 5 -36.03 50.09 -37.08
CA GLN A 5 -35.33 48.86 -36.70
C GLN A 5 -36.05 47.49 -36.69
N LEU A 6 -35.60 46.66 -37.64
CA LEU A 6 -35.59 45.20 -37.58
C LEU A 6 -34.50 44.75 -36.58
N ALA A 7 -34.87 44.01 -35.52
CA ALA A 7 -33.91 43.40 -34.61
C ALA A 7 -33.39 42.08 -35.20
N LEU A 8 -32.08 42.01 -35.44
CA LEU A 8 -31.36 40.83 -35.91
C LEU A 8 -31.13 39.89 -34.70
N LEU A 9 -31.85 38.77 -34.65
CA LEU A 9 -31.66 37.75 -33.62
C LEU A 9 -30.45 36.87 -34.01
N MET A 10 -29.26 37.17 -33.48
CA MET A 10 -28.11 36.26 -33.57
C MET A 10 -28.32 35.09 -32.61
N ILE A 11 -28.61 33.91 -33.15
CA ILE A 11 -28.62 32.65 -32.40
C ILE A 11 -27.16 32.24 -32.19
N PHE A 12 -26.65 32.47 -30.98
CA PHE A 12 -25.35 31.99 -30.54
C PHE A 12 -25.52 30.50 -30.16
N THR A 13 -25.24 29.58 -31.10
CA THR A 13 -25.11 28.16 -30.77
C THR A 13 -23.84 27.98 -29.95
N LEU A 14 -23.99 27.96 -28.63
CA LEU A 14 -22.92 27.60 -27.70
C LEU A 14 -22.64 26.10 -27.86
N LEU A 15 -21.64 25.74 -28.68
CA LEU A 15 -21.05 24.41 -28.62
C LEU A 15 -20.36 24.28 -27.27
N ILE A 16 -21.03 23.66 -26.31
CA ILE A 16 -20.40 23.17 -25.10
C ILE A 16 -19.62 21.92 -25.54
N SER A 17 -18.37 22.10 -25.94
CA SER A 17 -17.42 20.99 -25.98
C SER A 17 -17.20 20.58 -24.53
N THR A 18 -17.78 19.46 -24.13
CA THR A 18 -17.40 18.78 -22.89
C THR A 18 -15.92 18.43 -23.04
N MET A 19 -15.05 19.21 -22.39
CA MET A 19 -13.67 18.80 -22.20
C MET A 19 -13.71 17.60 -21.26
N GLU A 20 -13.71 16.40 -21.83
CA GLU A 20 -13.25 15.21 -21.12
C GLU A 20 -11.78 15.49 -20.78
N SER A 21 -11.53 15.90 -19.54
CA SER A 21 -10.18 15.93 -19.00
C SER A 21 -9.68 14.49 -19.03
N HIS A 22 -9.00 14.12 -20.10
CA HIS A 22 -8.21 12.91 -20.15
C HIS A 22 -7.11 13.10 -19.09
N SER A 23 -7.37 12.63 -17.88
CA SER A 23 -6.34 12.37 -16.88
C SER A 23 -5.23 11.65 -17.62
N GLN A 24 -4.06 12.28 -17.73
CA GLN A 24 -2.91 11.64 -18.31
C GLN A 24 -2.59 10.44 -17.44
N LYS A 25 -2.84 9.23 -17.96
CA LYS A 25 -2.52 7.97 -17.28
C LYS A 25 -1.10 8.05 -16.73
N LEU A 26 -0.98 8.02 -15.42
CA LEU A 26 0.31 8.08 -14.75
C LEU A 26 1.00 6.72 -14.95
N PRO A 27 2.31 6.67 -15.27
CA PRO A 27 3.02 5.42 -15.33
C PRO A 27 2.98 4.76 -13.95
N VAL A 28 2.59 3.49 -13.89
CA VAL A 28 2.53 2.71 -12.65
C VAL A 28 3.72 1.76 -12.61
N SER A 29 4.58 1.92 -11.60
CA SER A 29 5.79 1.11 -11.45
C SER A 29 5.47 -0.31 -10.97
N LYS A 30 6.20 -1.31 -11.52
CA LYS A 30 6.21 -2.70 -11.03
C LYS A 30 7.13 -2.92 -9.83
N LYS A 31 7.63 -1.85 -9.21
CA LYS A 31 8.48 -1.93 -8.02
C LYS A 31 7.61 -2.11 -6.78
N LYS A 32 7.96 -3.10 -5.94
CA LYS A 32 7.31 -3.26 -4.64
C LYS A 32 7.87 -2.22 -3.67
N LYS A 33 6.97 -1.48 -3.02
CA LYS A 33 7.22 -0.82 -1.75
C LYS A 33 6.38 -1.46 -0.65
N TYR A 34 6.87 -1.38 0.59
CA TYR A 34 6.21 -1.90 1.78
C TYR A 34 5.68 -0.78 2.64
N LEU A 35 4.51 -0.97 3.23
CA LEU A 35 4.00 -0.05 4.24
C LEU A 35 4.51 -0.46 5.61
N ALA A 36 5.24 0.44 6.27
CA ALA A 36 5.62 0.34 7.67
C ALA A 36 4.86 1.38 8.51
N VAL A 37 3.99 0.92 9.41
CA VAL A 37 3.21 1.79 10.29
C VAL A 37 3.72 1.69 11.71
N LYS A 38 4.31 2.76 12.22
CA LYS A 38 4.74 2.87 13.61
C LYS A 38 3.55 3.32 14.46
N GLY A 39 3.12 2.51 15.41
CA GLY A 39 2.25 2.94 16.48
C GLY A 39 3.06 3.59 17.59
N THR A 40 2.81 4.87 17.87
CA THR A 40 3.57 5.66 18.86
C THR A 40 2.68 6.57 19.70
N SER A 41 3.28 7.17 20.72
CA SER A 41 2.62 8.18 21.57
C SER A 41 3.65 9.12 22.19
N THR A 42 3.35 10.41 22.21
CA THR A 42 4.13 11.46 22.89
C THR A 42 4.30 11.17 24.39
N ASN A 43 3.35 10.46 24.99
CA ASN A 43 3.33 10.11 26.42
C ASN A 43 3.99 8.76 26.73
N CYS A 44 4.70 8.15 25.78
CA CYS A 44 5.31 6.83 25.89
C CYS A 44 6.84 6.93 26.02
N VAL A 45 7.38 6.64 27.21
CA VAL A 45 8.85 6.64 27.48
C VAL A 45 9.61 5.75 26.49
N PHE A 46 9.10 4.55 26.22
CA PHE A 46 9.75 3.59 25.33
C PHE A 46 9.76 4.04 23.86
N CYS A 47 8.78 4.86 23.48
CA CYS A 47 8.69 5.44 22.15
C CYS A 47 9.77 6.52 21.97
N GLY A 48 10.01 7.34 22.99
CA GLY A 48 11.13 8.29 23.01
C GLY A 48 12.50 7.60 23.07
N ASN A 49 12.64 6.52 23.85
CA ASN A 49 13.90 5.76 23.92
C ASN A 49 14.25 5.06 22.59
N LYS A 50 13.25 4.80 21.74
CA LYS A 50 13.39 4.12 20.42
C LYS A 50 13.04 5.05 19.26
N ILE A 51 13.22 6.35 19.45
CA ILE A 51 12.75 7.38 18.51
C ILE A 51 13.42 7.29 17.14
N ASN A 52 14.71 6.92 17.11
CA ASN A 52 15.51 6.84 15.89
C ASN A 52 15.14 5.66 15.00
N VAL A 53 14.50 4.60 15.51
CA VAL A 53 14.25 3.36 14.73
C VAL A 53 13.51 3.64 13.43
N SER A 54 12.50 4.53 13.44
CA SER A 54 11.76 4.91 12.23
C SER A 54 12.55 5.80 11.27
N GLU A 55 13.51 6.57 11.78
CA GLU A 55 14.36 7.43 10.95
C GLU A 55 15.49 6.61 10.33
N ASP A 56 16.12 5.72 11.10
CA ASP A 56 17.12 4.77 10.61
C ASP A 56 16.54 3.88 9.51
N LEU A 57 15.31 3.39 9.68
CA LEU A 57 14.60 2.66 8.63
C LEU A 57 14.35 3.52 7.39
N TYR A 58 13.93 4.77 7.56
CA TYR A 58 13.69 5.66 6.45
C TYR A 58 14.98 5.92 5.66
N GLU A 59 16.07 6.31 6.33
CA GLU A 59 17.33 6.64 5.65
C GLU A 59 17.92 5.45 4.89
N ASN A 60 17.75 4.23 5.41
CA ASN A 60 18.29 3.03 4.80
C ASN A 60 17.34 2.34 3.80
N HIS A 61 16.03 2.63 3.83
CA HIS A 61 15.01 1.90 3.05
C HIS A 61 13.93 2.77 2.41
N LYS A 62 14.08 4.10 2.32
CA LYS A 62 13.08 5.01 1.71
C LYS A 62 12.66 4.66 0.28
N ASP A 63 13.50 3.93 -0.46
CA ASP A 63 13.19 3.50 -1.83
C ASP A 63 12.31 2.25 -1.90
N SER A 64 12.19 1.50 -0.81
CA SER A 64 11.46 0.22 -0.71
C SER A 64 10.44 0.19 0.43
N VAL A 65 10.45 1.16 1.34
CA VAL A 65 9.56 1.21 2.52
C VAL A 65 9.00 2.61 2.71
N VAL A 66 7.68 2.68 2.73
CA VAL A 66 6.89 3.86 3.07
C VAL A 66 6.55 3.83 4.54
N ILE A 67 6.93 4.87 5.28
CA ILE A 67 6.78 4.92 6.73
C ILE A 67 5.67 5.90 7.13
N VAL A 68 4.76 5.44 7.99
CA VAL A 68 3.72 6.26 8.62
C VAL A 68 3.91 6.23 10.13
N ASN A 69 4.16 7.40 10.75
CA ASN A 69 4.25 7.53 12.19
C ASN A 69 2.87 7.86 12.77
N ASN A 70 2.16 6.81 13.17
CA ASN A 70 0.79 6.86 13.66
C ASN A 70 0.72 7.10 15.18
N HIS A 71 0.27 8.29 15.58
CA HIS A 71 0.13 8.66 16.98
C HIS A 71 -1.20 8.16 17.55
N GLN A 72 -1.15 7.19 18.47
CA GLN A 72 -2.33 6.56 19.06
C GLN A 72 -3.08 7.52 19.97
N ASN A 73 -4.33 7.21 20.28
CA ASN A 73 -5.25 8.01 21.10
C ASN A 73 -4.71 8.48 22.47
N THR A 74 -3.67 7.86 23.01
CA THR A 74 -2.98 8.31 24.25
C THR A 74 -1.97 9.44 24.01
N SER A 75 -1.78 9.87 22.77
CA SER A 75 -0.82 10.89 22.36
C SER A 75 -1.48 12.24 22.16
N ASP A 76 -0.75 13.31 22.46
CA ASP A 76 -1.16 14.69 22.18
C ASP A 76 -1.17 15.03 20.69
N LEU A 77 -0.41 14.28 19.89
CA LEU A 77 -0.41 14.39 18.42
C LEU A 77 -1.44 13.46 17.75
N ALA A 78 -2.27 12.76 18.54
CA ALA A 78 -3.33 11.92 18.00
C ALA A 78 -4.44 12.75 17.35
N ASN A 79 -5.14 12.15 16.41
CA ASN A 79 -6.35 12.70 15.82
C ASN A 79 -7.38 11.59 15.56
N GLY A 80 -8.55 11.96 15.05
CA GLY A 80 -9.62 10.99 14.74
C GLY A 80 -9.19 9.93 13.73
N TYR A 81 -8.27 10.27 12.82
CA TYR A 81 -7.78 9.39 11.77
C TYR A 81 -6.78 8.37 12.32
N SER A 82 -5.82 8.83 13.13
CA SER A 82 -4.75 7.98 13.67
C SER A 82 -5.26 6.83 14.54
N SER A 83 -6.30 7.11 15.34
CA SER A 83 -6.97 6.11 16.18
C SER A 83 -7.67 5.03 15.36
N SER A 84 -8.21 5.42 14.20
CA SER A 84 -8.90 4.50 13.30
C SER A 84 -7.90 3.63 12.53
N PHE A 85 -6.75 4.20 12.12
CA PHE A 85 -5.78 3.54 11.24
C PHE A 85 -5.30 2.19 11.79
N ASN A 86 -4.89 2.17 13.07
CA ASN A 86 -4.37 0.95 13.68
C ASN A 86 -5.40 -0.17 13.65
N ARG A 87 -6.67 0.12 14.00
CA ARG A 87 -7.73 -0.90 14.09
C ARG A 87 -7.90 -1.71 12.81
N TYR A 88 -7.69 -1.08 11.64
CA TYR A 88 -7.82 -1.75 10.34
C TYR A 88 -6.58 -2.53 9.93
N LEU A 89 -5.41 -2.20 10.47
CA LEU A 89 -4.19 -2.96 10.21
C LEU A 89 -4.05 -4.13 11.17
N HIS A 90 -4.29 -3.89 12.46
CA HIS A 90 -4.24 -4.87 13.53
C HIS A 90 -4.84 -4.34 14.84
N ASN A 91 -5.37 -5.22 15.68
CA ASN A 91 -6.00 -4.83 16.93
C ASN A 91 -5.00 -4.77 18.10
N THR A 92 -4.12 -3.76 18.15
CA THR A 92 -3.30 -3.49 19.34
C THR A 92 -3.30 -2.03 19.75
N THR A 93 -3.23 -1.81 21.06
CA THR A 93 -3.05 -0.50 21.70
C THR A 93 -1.66 -0.34 22.32
N ALA A 94 -0.80 -1.36 22.22
CA ALA A 94 0.55 -1.30 22.76
C ALA A 94 1.39 -0.29 21.98
N THR A 95 2.28 0.45 22.66
CA THR A 95 3.25 1.36 22.03
C THR A 95 4.63 1.21 22.68
N PRO A 96 5.74 1.26 21.91
CA PRO A 96 5.77 1.28 20.45
C PRO A 96 5.47 -0.10 19.86
N HIS A 97 4.89 -0.09 18.66
CA HIS A 97 4.83 -1.25 17.77
C HIS A 97 5.07 -0.81 16.33
N MET A 98 5.37 -1.77 15.45
CA MET A 98 5.41 -1.53 14.01
C MET A 98 4.62 -2.59 13.26
N TYR A 99 3.79 -2.17 12.32
CA TYR A 99 3.13 -3.07 11.37
C TYR A 99 3.87 -3.02 10.04
N ILE A 100 4.27 -4.17 9.51
CA ILE A 100 4.83 -4.32 8.16
C ILE A 100 4.06 -5.40 7.44
N ASP A 101 3.32 -5.01 6.40
CA ASP A 101 2.73 -5.91 5.40
C ASP A 101 2.11 -7.20 5.99
N SER A 102 1.23 -7.01 6.98
CA SER A 102 0.50 -8.01 7.80
C SER A 102 1.15 -8.52 9.10
N LYS A 103 2.41 -8.16 9.39
CA LYS A 103 3.13 -8.58 10.61
C LYS A 103 3.23 -7.44 11.62
N VAL A 104 2.83 -7.70 12.86
CA VAL A 104 2.99 -6.76 13.98
C VAL A 104 4.26 -7.09 14.76
N ILE A 105 5.12 -6.08 14.93
CA ILE A 105 6.36 -6.12 15.70
C ILE A 105 6.13 -5.36 16.99
N TYR A 106 6.10 -6.09 18.09
CA TYR A 106 5.91 -5.54 19.42
C TYR A 106 7.22 -5.03 20.02
N ARG A 107 7.10 -4.30 21.13
CA ARG A 107 8.19 -3.66 21.84
C ARG A 107 9.43 -4.53 22.11
N SER A 108 9.27 -5.83 22.40
CA SER A 108 10.40 -6.74 22.66
C SER A 108 11.33 -6.89 21.46
N ASN A 109 10.79 -6.78 20.24
CA ASN A 109 11.51 -6.93 18.98
C ASN A 109 11.63 -5.58 18.23
N TYR A 110 11.41 -4.46 18.92
CA TYR A 110 11.41 -3.13 18.32
C TYR A 110 12.84 -2.58 18.19
N SER A 111 13.59 -3.14 17.24
CA SER A 111 14.94 -2.72 16.85
C SER A 111 15.05 -2.61 15.34
N TYR A 112 15.98 -1.77 14.87
CA TYR A 112 16.26 -1.62 13.43
C TYR A 112 16.57 -2.97 12.78
N ASP A 113 17.47 -3.77 13.33
CA ASP A 113 17.90 -5.04 12.72
C ASP A 113 16.77 -6.05 12.60
N TYR A 114 15.93 -6.18 13.64
CA TYR A 114 14.79 -7.10 13.58
C TYR A 114 13.80 -6.65 12.51
N ILE A 115 13.47 -5.36 12.49
CA ILE A 115 12.52 -4.79 11.54
C ILE A 115 13.06 -4.90 10.10
N LYS A 116 14.35 -4.64 9.89
CA LYS A 116 15.04 -4.85 8.61
C LYS A 116 14.89 -6.28 8.12
N ASN A 117 15.07 -7.28 9.00
CA ASN A 117 14.89 -8.68 8.61
C ASN A 117 13.44 -8.98 8.21
N VAL A 118 12.45 -8.39 8.90
CA VAL A 118 11.04 -8.51 8.51
C VAL A 118 10.78 -7.88 7.14
N ILE A 119 11.38 -6.72 6.84
CA ILE A 119 11.27 -6.09 5.51
C ILE A 119 11.87 -6.99 4.43
N ASN A 120 13.05 -7.57 4.70
CA ASN A 120 13.71 -8.49 3.78
C ASN A 120 12.88 -9.76 3.54
N GLU A 121 12.24 -10.32 4.58
CA GLU A 121 11.30 -11.44 4.43
C GLU A 121 10.08 -11.05 3.59
N ALA A 122 9.52 -9.86 3.81
CA ALA A 122 8.40 -9.36 3.03
C ALA A 122 8.78 -9.11 1.56
N SER A 123 10.05 -8.77 1.29
CA SER A 123 10.62 -8.42 -0.02
C SER A 123 10.37 -9.46 -1.13
N THR A 124 10.15 -10.72 -0.77
CA THR A 124 9.99 -11.86 -1.68
C THR A 124 8.56 -12.04 -2.22
N LYS A 125 7.58 -11.27 -1.71
CA LYS A 125 6.19 -11.34 -2.16
C LYS A 125 6.03 -10.77 -3.58
N PRO A 126 5.17 -11.38 -4.42
CA PRO A 126 4.97 -10.92 -5.79
C PRO A 126 4.31 -9.54 -5.86
N VAL A 127 4.58 -8.82 -6.97
CA VAL A 127 3.98 -7.51 -7.25
C VAL A 127 2.77 -7.68 -8.16
N ILE A 128 1.60 -7.87 -7.54
CA ILE A 128 0.34 -8.09 -8.27
C ILE A 128 -0.27 -6.80 -8.82
N ALA A 129 -0.01 -5.67 -8.18
CA ALA A 129 -0.51 -4.36 -8.59
C ALA A 129 0.43 -3.25 -8.12
N GLY A 130 0.27 -2.07 -8.71
CA GLY A 130 0.97 -0.85 -8.34
C GLY A 130 0.03 0.34 -8.23
N VAL A 131 0.54 1.41 -7.62
CA VAL A 131 -0.12 2.72 -7.55
C VAL A 131 0.89 3.81 -7.85
N SER A 132 0.51 4.80 -8.64
CA SER A 132 1.26 6.04 -8.82
C SER A 132 0.33 7.23 -8.65
N PHE A 133 0.91 8.37 -8.32
CA PHE A 133 0.14 9.60 -8.15
C PHE A 133 0.98 10.83 -8.43
N LYS A 134 0.28 11.93 -8.70
CA LYS A 134 0.79 13.30 -8.63
C LYS A 134 -0.17 14.12 -7.78
N TYR A 135 0.31 15.24 -7.24
CA TYR A 135 -0.51 16.09 -6.41
C TYR A 135 -0.21 17.56 -6.66
N GLU A 136 -1.18 18.40 -6.32
CA GLU A 136 -1.09 19.84 -6.33
C GLU A 136 -1.67 20.37 -5.01
N ILE A 137 -1.01 21.37 -4.43
CA ILE A 137 -1.46 22.05 -3.22
C ILE A 137 -1.67 23.52 -3.55
N SER A 138 -2.89 24.01 -3.37
CA SER A 138 -3.22 25.44 -3.44
C SER A 138 -3.30 26.04 -2.03
N ASP A 139 -3.84 27.25 -1.92
CA ASP A 139 -4.06 27.87 -0.62
C ASP A 139 -5.12 27.19 0.24
N THR A 140 -6.10 26.56 -0.40
CA THR A 140 -7.27 26.02 0.28
C THR A 140 -7.50 24.54 0.01
N MET A 141 -6.85 23.98 -1.02
CA MET A 141 -7.14 22.62 -1.49
C MET A 141 -5.88 21.81 -1.74
N ILE A 142 -6.02 20.51 -1.55
CA ILE A 142 -5.13 19.46 -2.03
C ILE A 142 -5.88 18.74 -3.15
N THR A 143 -5.21 18.55 -4.29
CA THR A 143 -5.67 17.69 -5.37
C THR A 143 -4.66 16.57 -5.57
N VAL A 144 -5.11 15.32 -5.67
CA VAL A 144 -4.26 14.16 -5.91
C VAL A 144 -4.85 13.33 -7.04
N ASP A 145 -4.14 13.24 -8.15
CA ASP A 145 -4.46 12.35 -9.27
C ASP A 145 -3.71 11.04 -9.10
N LEU A 146 -4.41 9.92 -9.18
CA LEU A 146 -3.87 8.58 -9.02
C LEU A 146 -4.11 7.73 -10.26
N SER A 147 -3.21 6.77 -10.46
CA SER A 147 -3.40 5.63 -11.34
C SER A 147 -2.98 4.36 -10.61
N THR A 148 -3.85 3.36 -10.60
CA THR A 148 -3.51 2.01 -10.15
C THR A 148 -3.56 1.07 -11.34
N GLN A 149 -2.64 0.10 -11.37
CA GLN A 149 -2.63 -0.96 -12.39
C GLN A 149 -2.41 -2.32 -11.72
N PHE A 150 -3.22 -3.30 -12.11
CA PHE A 150 -3.02 -4.71 -11.78
C PHE A 150 -2.15 -5.35 -12.87
N PHE A 151 -1.02 -5.91 -12.48
CA PHE A 151 -0.06 -6.55 -13.39
C PHE A 151 -0.34 -8.05 -13.58
N GLU A 152 -1.07 -8.63 -12.63
CA GLU A 152 -1.59 -9.99 -12.62
C GLU A 152 -3.10 -9.94 -12.32
N ALA A 153 -3.84 -10.98 -12.70
CA ALA A 153 -5.25 -11.09 -12.31
C ALA A 153 -5.35 -11.44 -10.82
N ASP A 154 -6.36 -10.90 -10.15
CA ASP A 154 -6.62 -11.19 -8.74
C ASP A 154 -8.12 -11.16 -8.44
N THR A 155 -8.51 -11.57 -7.23
CA THR A 155 -9.91 -11.55 -6.77
C THR A 155 -9.98 -11.09 -5.32
N GLY A 156 -10.68 -10.00 -5.08
CA GLY A 156 -10.80 -9.41 -3.75
C GLY A 156 -11.67 -8.15 -3.74
N ASN A 157 -11.76 -7.51 -2.58
CA ASN A 157 -12.37 -6.19 -2.45
C ASN A 157 -11.26 -5.15 -2.36
N PHE A 158 -11.06 -4.38 -3.43
CA PHE A 158 -9.96 -3.45 -3.58
C PHE A 158 -10.39 -2.00 -3.38
N TRP A 159 -9.59 -1.26 -2.64
CA TRP A 159 -9.90 0.11 -2.21
C TRP A 159 -8.68 1.02 -2.33
N LEU A 160 -8.88 2.26 -2.80
CA LEU A 160 -7.82 3.27 -2.93
C LEU A 160 -7.97 4.37 -1.88
N THR A 161 -6.88 4.74 -1.22
CA THR A 161 -6.84 5.83 -0.25
C THR A 161 -5.56 6.67 -0.42
N VAL A 162 -5.63 7.95 -0.04
CA VAL A 162 -4.45 8.80 0.14
C VAL A 162 -4.34 9.27 1.58
N LEU A 163 -3.16 9.11 2.18
CA LEU A 163 -2.80 9.71 3.46
C LEU A 163 -2.08 11.03 3.24
N VAL A 164 -2.35 11.99 4.11
CA VAL A 164 -1.53 13.20 4.26
C VAL A 164 -0.76 13.08 5.57
N LEU A 165 0.56 13.13 5.46
CA LEU A 165 1.50 13.15 6.56
C LEU A 165 2.15 14.54 6.67
N GLU A 166 2.66 14.89 7.84
CA GLU A 166 3.48 16.08 8.03
C GLU A 166 4.81 15.73 8.71
N ASN A 167 5.89 16.24 8.14
CA ASN A 167 7.24 16.19 8.69
C ASN A 167 7.51 17.38 9.63
N ASN A 168 8.60 17.30 10.40
CA ASN A 168 9.06 18.40 11.24
C ASN A 168 8.00 18.99 12.20
N VAL A 169 7.11 18.15 12.73
CA VAL A 169 6.11 18.55 13.72
C VAL A 169 6.79 18.60 15.09
N VAL A 170 6.97 19.81 15.62
CA VAL A 170 7.70 20.04 16.87
C VAL A 170 6.76 19.84 18.07
N PHE A 171 7.07 18.85 18.92
CA PHE A 171 6.30 18.56 20.13
C PHE A 171 7.16 17.83 21.17
N ASN A 172 6.74 17.80 22.44
CA ASN A 172 7.47 17.05 23.47
C ASN A 172 7.21 15.54 23.34
N GLN A 173 8.27 14.74 23.38
CA GLN A 173 8.21 13.28 23.43
C GLN A 173 8.84 12.78 24.72
N LEU A 174 8.05 12.09 25.53
CA LEU A 174 8.52 11.47 26.76
C LEU A 174 9.57 10.40 26.45
N GLY A 175 10.69 10.42 27.18
CA GLY A 175 11.83 9.52 26.97
C GLY A 175 12.73 9.89 25.78
N ALA A 176 12.45 10.98 25.05
CA ALA A 176 13.34 11.43 23.98
C ALA A 176 14.67 11.99 24.56
N PRO A 177 15.80 11.90 23.82
CA PRO A 177 17.08 12.46 24.23
C PRO A 177 17.06 13.97 24.46
N SER A 178 16.19 14.68 23.74
CA SER A 178 15.98 16.13 23.85
C SER A 178 14.52 16.48 23.58
N ASN A 179 14.08 17.57 24.20
CA ASN A 179 12.75 18.15 23.99
C ASN A 179 12.85 19.67 23.77
N PRO A 180 11.99 20.26 22.91
CA PRO A 180 11.00 19.57 22.09
C PRO A 180 11.64 18.76 20.96
N HIS A 181 10.97 17.69 20.54
CA HIS A 181 11.42 16.79 19.48
C HIS A 181 10.72 17.08 18.15
N SER A 182 11.43 16.89 17.04
CA SER A 182 10.92 17.07 15.68
C SER A 182 10.39 15.76 15.11
N HIS A 183 9.06 15.58 15.13
CA HIS A 183 8.39 14.37 14.67
C HIS A 183 8.25 14.36 13.15
N GLN A 184 8.60 13.23 12.54
CA GLN A 184 8.52 13.03 11.10
C GLN A 184 7.31 12.18 10.72
N ARG A 185 6.81 12.33 9.50
CA ARG A 185 5.79 11.47 8.87
C ARG A 185 4.54 11.26 9.74
N VAL A 186 4.11 12.31 10.45
CA VAL A 186 2.96 12.30 11.36
C VAL A 186 1.67 12.23 10.54
N LEU A 187 0.83 11.21 10.75
CA LEU A 187 -0.46 11.09 10.05
C LEU A 187 -1.42 12.22 10.43
N ARG A 188 -1.85 13.03 9.45
CA ARG A 188 -2.76 14.16 9.63
C ARG A 188 -4.18 13.91 9.14
N LYS A 189 -4.37 13.32 7.96
CA LYS A 189 -5.70 12.96 7.43
C LYS A 189 -5.65 11.86 6.37
N TYR A 190 -6.83 11.33 6.05
CA TYR A 190 -7.12 10.66 4.78
C TYR A 190 -7.77 11.66 3.82
N LEU A 191 -7.61 11.46 2.52
CA LEU A 191 -8.42 12.11 1.50
C LEU A 191 -9.65 11.26 1.13
N GLY A 192 -10.77 11.89 0.76
CA GLY A 192 -11.99 11.22 0.29
C GLY A 192 -13.23 11.52 1.13
N ALA A 193 -14.40 11.31 0.53
CA ALA A 193 -15.70 11.61 1.13
C ALA A 193 -16.16 10.52 2.12
N GLY A 194 -16.56 10.92 3.33
CA GLY A 194 -17.15 10.06 4.37
C GLY A 194 -16.77 10.52 5.78
N GLY A 195 -17.29 9.91 6.85
CA GLY A 195 -17.03 10.33 8.24
C GLY A 195 -15.59 10.07 8.75
N ASN A 196 -15.37 10.12 10.07
CA ASN A 196 -14.05 9.86 10.71
C ASN A 196 -13.61 8.37 10.68
N TRP A 197 -14.08 7.58 9.70
CA TRP A 197 -13.86 6.14 9.59
C TRP A 197 -13.05 5.82 8.31
N ALA A 198 -11.89 5.17 8.46
CA ALA A 198 -10.98 4.87 7.35
C ALA A 198 -11.57 4.04 6.17
N PRO A 199 -12.49 3.07 6.34
CA PRO A 199 -13.11 2.41 5.18
C PRO A 199 -14.14 3.30 4.48
N ASN A 200 -14.54 4.43 5.07
CA ASN A 200 -15.35 5.43 4.40
C ASN A 200 -14.49 6.58 3.86
N ARG A 201 -13.16 6.46 3.83
CA ARG A 201 -12.26 7.49 3.31
C ARG A 201 -11.39 6.87 2.21
N GLY A 202 -11.83 7.06 0.98
CA GLY A 202 -11.19 6.56 -0.23
C GLY A 202 -12.24 6.20 -1.28
N VAL A 203 -11.92 5.27 -2.17
CA VAL A 203 -12.83 4.83 -3.23
C VAL A 203 -12.71 3.32 -3.48
N ASP A 204 -13.86 2.66 -3.64
CA ASP A 204 -13.94 1.28 -4.13
C ASP A 204 -13.41 1.20 -5.56
N ILE A 205 -12.46 0.30 -5.79
CA ILE A 205 -11.94 0.03 -7.14
C ILE A 205 -12.67 -1.16 -7.76
N ALA A 206 -12.82 -2.24 -7.01
CA ALA A 206 -13.45 -3.47 -7.46
C ALA A 206 -13.89 -4.34 -6.27
N ASP A 207 -14.98 -5.08 -6.45
CA ASP A 207 -15.42 -6.14 -5.56
C ASP A 207 -15.61 -7.43 -6.37
N GLY A 208 -14.61 -8.31 -6.31
CA GLY A 208 -14.54 -9.53 -7.09
C GLY A 208 -13.31 -9.61 -7.99
N ILE A 209 -13.49 -10.15 -9.20
CA ILE A 209 -12.39 -10.46 -10.12
C ILE A 209 -11.85 -9.17 -10.75
N VAL A 210 -10.54 -8.99 -10.69
CA VAL A 210 -9.79 -7.94 -11.40
C VAL A 210 -8.88 -8.61 -12.42
N ALA A 211 -9.01 -8.23 -13.69
CA ALA A 211 -8.21 -8.80 -14.76
C ALA A 211 -6.78 -8.26 -14.77
N GLN A 212 -5.85 -9.06 -15.29
CA GLN A 212 -4.51 -8.59 -15.61
C GLN A 212 -4.58 -7.39 -16.56
N GLY A 213 -3.83 -6.33 -16.26
CA GLY A 213 -3.80 -5.10 -17.04
C GLY A 213 -4.91 -4.11 -16.69
N PHE A 214 -5.81 -4.44 -15.77
CA PHE A 214 -6.83 -3.50 -15.29
C PHE A 214 -6.19 -2.25 -14.71
N ILE A 215 -6.72 -1.08 -15.11
CA ILE A 215 -6.26 0.23 -14.68
C ILE A 215 -7.45 1.00 -14.11
N TYR A 216 -7.21 1.70 -13.01
CA TYR A 216 -8.18 2.59 -12.39
C TYR A 216 -7.53 3.93 -12.07
N ASP A 217 -8.07 4.99 -12.66
CA ASP A 217 -7.63 6.36 -12.41
C ASP A 217 -8.66 7.07 -11.53
N TYR A 218 -8.19 7.86 -10.56
CA TYR A 218 -9.06 8.59 -9.64
C TYR A 218 -8.44 9.89 -9.17
N GLN A 219 -9.28 10.89 -8.88
CA GLN A 219 -8.85 12.16 -8.32
C GLN A 219 -9.48 12.37 -6.94
N PHE A 220 -8.65 12.59 -5.92
CA PHE A 220 -9.10 13.18 -4.66
C PHE A 220 -8.93 14.69 -4.70
N LYS A 221 -9.92 15.41 -4.19
CA LYS A 221 -9.86 16.86 -4.01
C LYS A 221 -10.46 17.26 -2.67
N GLU A 222 -9.64 17.85 -1.81
CA GLU A 222 -9.94 17.98 -0.39
C GLU A 222 -9.40 19.29 0.20
N GLY A 223 -10.10 19.84 1.18
CA GLY A 223 -9.64 21.05 1.89
C GLY A 223 -8.34 20.79 2.68
N ILE A 224 -7.47 21.81 2.72
CA ILE A 224 -6.27 21.82 3.55
C ILE A 224 -6.50 22.58 4.86
N ASP A 225 -5.96 22.06 5.95
CA ASP A 225 -5.95 22.76 7.24
C ASP A 225 -4.85 23.82 7.22
N SER A 226 -5.23 25.08 7.47
CA SER A 226 -4.32 26.22 7.43
C SER A 226 -3.22 26.20 8.50
N SER A 227 -3.36 25.36 9.53
CA SER A 227 -2.34 25.21 10.57
C SER A 227 -1.15 24.34 10.15
N TRP A 228 -1.24 23.62 9.01
CA TRP A 228 -0.20 22.69 8.56
C TRP A 228 0.84 23.41 7.70
N LYS A 229 2.11 23.07 7.89
CA LYS A 229 3.18 23.63 7.06
C LYS A 229 3.22 22.87 5.74
N LYS A 230 2.73 23.49 4.67
CA LYS A 230 2.57 22.85 3.36
C LYS A 230 3.87 22.21 2.89
N GLU A 231 4.99 22.90 3.02
CA GLU A 231 6.34 22.45 2.66
C GLU A 231 6.78 21.17 3.39
N ASN A 232 6.18 20.87 4.54
CA ASN A 232 6.47 19.66 5.31
C ASN A 232 5.52 18.50 4.99
N LEU A 233 4.51 18.70 4.14
CA LEU A 233 3.56 17.65 3.84
C LEU A 233 4.20 16.53 3.01
N ARG A 234 3.68 15.32 3.20
CA ARG A 234 3.98 14.13 2.39
C ARG A 234 2.68 13.42 2.10
N PHE A 235 2.53 12.92 0.89
CA PHE A 235 1.37 12.14 0.48
C PHE A 235 1.76 10.68 0.37
N VAL A 236 0.84 9.79 0.75
CA VAL A 236 0.99 8.36 0.62
C VAL A 236 -0.24 7.81 -0.09
N ALA A 237 -0.07 7.26 -1.29
CA ALA A 237 -1.12 6.54 -1.99
C ALA A 237 -1.09 5.06 -1.60
N LEU A 238 -2.26 4.49 -1.30
CA LEU A 238 -2.41 3.11 -0.84
C LEU A 238 -3.52 2.42 -1.60
N LEU A 239 -3.17 1.31 -2.25
CA LEU A 239 -4.10 0.31 -2.72
C LEU A 239 -4.22 -0.77 -1.64
N TRP A 240 -5.44 -1.03 -1.22
CA TRP A 240 -5.77 -1.99 -0.17
C TRP A 240 -6.60 -3.14 -0.71
N GLU A 241 -6.45 -4.30 -0.10
CA GLU A 241 -7.43 -5.38 -0.12
C GLU A 241 -8.15 -5.42 1.24
N ARG A 242 -9.47 -5.42 1.23
CA ARG A 242 -10.28 -5.53 2.45
C ARG A 242 -10.56 -6.99 2.79
N MET A 243 -10.19 -7.37 4.01
CA MET A 243 -10.47 -8.68 4.59
C MET A 243 -11.34 -8.53 5.84
N GLY A 244 -12.66 -8.51 5.64
CA GLY A 244 -13.62 -8.25 6.71
C GLY A 244 -13.44 -6.83 7.28
N THR A 245 -12.92 -6.74 8.50
CA THR A 245 -12.57 -5.47 9.16
C THR A 245 -11.11 -5.07 9.01
N TYR A 246 -10.25 -5.94 8.47
CA TYR A 246 -8.83 -5.64 8.26
C TYR A 246 -8.56 -5.16 6.82
N MET A 247 -7.48 -4.41 6.66
CA MET A 247 -7.00 -3.91 5.38
C MET A 247 -5.55 -4.33 5.16
N ILE A 248 -5.29 -4.98 4.04
CA ILE A 248 -3.96 -5.45 3.66
C ILE A 248 -3.42 -4.54 2.56
N PRO A 249 -2.21 -3.97 2.71
CA PRO A 249 -1.63 -3.12 1.67
C PRO A 249 -1.22 -3.97 0.47
N VAL A 250 -1.84 -3.72 -0.68
CA VAL A 250 -1.48 -4.37 -1.95
C VAL A 250 -0.33 -3.60 -2.61
N ALA A 251 -0.47 -2.27 -2.70
CA ALA A 251 0.55 -1.37 -3.22
C ALA A 251 0.58 -0.07 -2.41
N VAL A 252 1.77 0.52 -2.30
CA VAL A 252 1.98 1.81 -1.63
C VAL A 252 3.00 2.62 -2.39
N GLU A 253 2.79 3.93 -2.47
CA GLU A 253 3.74 4.89 -3.02
C GLU A 253 3.68 6.17 -2.18
N ASP A 254 4.79 6.90 -2.09
CA ASP A 254 4.85 8.10 -1.28
C ASP A 254 5.73 9.19 -1.89
N GLN A 255 5.32 10.44 -1.66
CA GLN A 255 5.96 11.61 -2.26
C GLN A 255 6.02 12.76 -1.25
N PRO A 256 7.21 13.24 -0.85
CA PRO A 256 7.32 14.47 -0.06
C PRO A 256 6.92 15.69 -0.89
N ASN A 257 6.39 16.72 -0.22
CA ASN A 257 6.19 18.03 -0.83
C ASN A 257 7.53 18.68 -1.19
N GLY A 258 7.57 19.36 -2.34
CA GLY A 258 8.74 20.13 -2.78
C GLY A 258 9.90 19.32 -3.36
N GLN A 259 9.82 17.99 -3.44
CA GLN A 259 10.69 17.20 -4.32
C GLN A 259 9.86 16.81 -5.55
N GLY A 260 10.31 17.22 -6.74
CA GLY A 260 9.61 16.95 -7.99
C GLY A 260 9.28 15.48 -8.18
N ASN A 261 8.21 15.20 -8.92
CA ASN A 261 7.69 13.85 -9.19
C ASN A 261 8.82 12.85 -9.56
N PRO A 262 9.16 11.86 -8.72
CA PRO A 262 10.14 10.82 -8.99
C PRO A 262 9.74 9.89 -10.13
N ASN A 263 8.48 9.95 -10.58
CA ASN A 263 8.01 9.22 -11.76
C ASN A 263 8.36 9.94 -13.08
N SER A 264 9.41 10.75 -13.11
CA SER A 264 10.04 11.08 -14.39
C SER A 264 10.49 9.77 -15.04
N ILE A 265 10.19 9.63 -16.32
CA ILE A 265 10.31 8.41 -17.13
C ILE A 265 11.71 7.75 -17.06
N GLU A 266 12.73 8.48 -16.59
CA GLU A 266 14.12 8.04 -16.51
C GLU A 266 14.42 6.97 -15.44
N GLN A 267 13.61 6.82 -14.39
CA GLN A 267 13.86 5.80 -13.34
C GLN A 267 13.22 4.43 -13.60
N MET A 268 12.44 4.28 -14.68
CA MET A 268 11.62 3.07 -14.93
C MET A 268 12.38 1.85 -15.48
N ASN A 269 13.70 1.93 -15.71
CA ASN A 269 14.45 0.90 -16.44
C ASN A 269 15.51 0.13 -15.65
N LYS A 270 15.32 -0.08 -14.34
CA LYS A 270 16.11 -1.11 -13.62
C LYS A 270 15.30 -2.39 -13.49
N VAL A 271 15.27 -3.16 -14.57
CA VAL A 271 14.78 -4.55 -14.58
C VAL A 271 15.81 -5.37 -13.80
N GLU A 272 15.50 -5.71 -12.55
CA GLU A 272 16.19 -6.80 -11.88
C GLU A 272 15.61 -8.12 -12.40
N SER A 273 16.49 -8.96 -12.93
CA SER A 273 16.21 -10.31 -13.40
C SER A 273 15.78 -11.19 -12.23
N ASN A 274 14.48 -11.30 -11.96
CA ASN A 274 13.96 -12.29 -11.03
C ASN A 274 13.78 -13.64 -11.74
N ASN A 275 14.36 -14.71 -11.18
CA ASN A 275 14.10 -16.08 -11.61
C ASN A 275 12.58 -16.33 -11.51
N GLU A 276 11.90 -16.50 -12.65
CA GLU A 276 10.44 -16.60 -12.70
C GLU A 276 10.00 -18.02 -12.30
N ILE A 277 9.48 -18.18 -11.08
CA ILE A 277 8.84 -19.43 -10.63
C ILE A 277 7.33 -19.33 -10.89
N LYS A 278 6.79 -20.23 -11.70
CA LYS A 278 5.38 -20.30 -12.10
C LYS A 278 4.66 -21.41 -11.34
N VAL A 279 3.46 -21.10 -10.85
CA VAL A 279 2.57 -22.05 -10.17
C VAL A 279 1.20 -22.01 -10.84
N TYR A 280 0.77 -23.13 -11.43
CA TYR A 280 -0.45 -23.17 -12.24
C TYR A 280 -1.01 -24.60 -12.40
N PRO A 281 -2.29 -24.79 -12.75
CA PRO A 281 -3.31 -23.76 -12.79
C PRO A 281 -3.72 -23.33 -11.38
N ASN A 282 -4.20 -22.10 -11.27
CA ASN A 282 -4.87 -21.59 -10.09
C ASN A 282 -6.05 -20.73 -10.57
N PRO A 283 -7.31 -21.11 -10.30
CA PRO A 283 -7.75 -22.25 -9.48
C PRO A 283 -7.48 -23.63 -10.10
N THR A 284 -7.54 -24.70 -9.29
CA THR A 284 -7.39 -26.10 -9.74
C THR A 284 -8.26 -27.07 -8.94
N SER A 285 -8.64 -28.21 -9.51
CA SER A 285 -9.35 -29.29 -8.79
C SER A 285 -8.55 -30.60 -8.70
N ARG A 286 -7.38 -30.67 -9.35
CA ARG A 286 -6.64 -31.93 -9.55
C ARG A 286 -5.16 -31.83 -9.28
N GLN A 287 -4.49 -30.86 -9.89
CA GLN A 287 -3.04 -30.78 -9.82
C GLN A 287 -2.55 -29.34 -9.78
N ILE A 288 -1.40 -29.14 -9.15
CA ILE A 288 -0.64 -27.89 -9.17
C ILE A 288 0.69 -28.21 -9.83
N ASN A 289 1.01 -27.53 -10.92
CA ASN A 289 2.32 -27.57 -11.55
C ASN A 289 3.17 -26.41 -11.02
N VAL A 290 4.43 -26.70 -10.76
CA VAL A 290 5.47 -25.74 -10.39
C VAL A 290 6.56 -25.81 -11.45
N GLN A 291 6.88 -24.66 -12.05
CA GLN A 291 7.93 -24.53 -13.06
C GLN A 291 8.92 -23.45 -12.63
N SER A 292 10.21 -23.73 -12.74
CA SER A 292 11.31 -22.86 -12.33
C SER A 292 12.49 -23.02 -13.29
N GLU A 293 13.28 -21.97 -13.47
CA GLU A 293 14.53 -22.03 -14.25
C GLU A 293 15.63 -22.85 -13.56
N LYS A 294 15.53 -23.00 -12.23
CA LYS A 294 16.48 -23.75 -11.40
C LYS A 294 15.80 -24.90 -10.69
N LYS A 295 16.59 -25.89 -10.28
CA LYS A 295 16.14 -27.05 -9.52
C LYS A 295 15.40 -26.60 -8.24
N VAL A 296 14.24 -27.19 -8.00
CA VAL A 296 13.43 -26.91 -6.82
C VAL A 296 13.90 -27.77 -5.65
N ASP A 297 14.29 -27.12 -4.55
CA ASP A 297 14.79 -27.82 -3.36
C ASP A 297 13.65 -28.42 -2.54
N SER A 298 12.53 -27.69 -2.40
CA SER A 298 11.33 -28.24 -1.77
C SER A 298 10.06 -27.54 -2.21
N ILE A 299 8.94 -28.26 -2.13
CA ILE A 299 7.59 -27.71 -2.25
C ILE A 299 6.80 -28.12 -1.00
N ARG A 300 6.13 -27.15 -0.38
CA ARG A 300 5.21 -27.39 0.74
C ARG A 300 3.83 -26.82 0.42
N LEU A 301 2.80 -27.65 0.43
CA LEU A 301 1.42 -27.19 0.40
C LEU A 301 0.88 -27.14 1.83
N MET A 302 0.34 -25.99 2.23
CA MET A 302 -0.09 -25.70 3.59
C MET A 302 -1.55 -25.26 3.61
N GLY A 303 -2.29 -25.68 4.64
CA GLY A 303 -3.61 -25.15 4.94
C GLY A 303 -3.55 -23.71 5.48
N VAL A 304 -4.70 -23.04 5.56
CA VAL A 304 -4.80 -21.66 6.11
C VAL A 304 -4.36 -21.53 7.57
N ASN A 305 -4.32 -22.63 8.31
CA ASN A 305 -3.82 -22.70 9.69
C ASN A 305 -2.29 -22.90 9.77
N GLY A 306 -1.59 -22.93 8.63
CA GLY A 306 -0.15 -23.20 8.55
C GLY A 306 0.24 -24.67 8.67
N GLN A 307 -0.72 -25.60 8.76
CA GLN A 307 -0.43 -27.03 8.75
C GLN A 307 0.09 -27.44 7.37
N VAL A 308 1.25 -28.09 7.33
CA VAL A 308 1.79 -28.70 6.10
C VAL A 308 0.98 -29.95 5.77
N ILE A 309 0.45 -30.00 4.55
CA ILE A 309 -0.43 -31.06 4.03
C ILE A 309 0.32 -31.93 3.04
N ILE A 310 1.08 -31.30 2.13
CA ILE A 310 1.98 -31.98 1.20
C ILE A 310 3.37 -31.40 1.37
N LYS A 311 4.38 -32.26 1.32
CA LYS A 311 5.79 -31.88 1.28
C LYS A 311 6.54 -32.78 0.31
N GLU A 312 7.25 -32.15 -0.62
CA GLU A 312 8.16 -32.81 -1.56
C GLU A 312 9.52 -32.11 -1.51
N ASP A 313 10.61 -32.86 -1.66
CA ASP A 313 11.99 -32.37 -1.56
C ASP A 313 12.80 -32.83 -2.79
N ASN A 314 13.85 -32.10 -3.16
CA ASN A 314 14.81 -32.41 -4.24
C ASN A 314 14.21 -32.61 -5.64
N LEU A 315 13.26 -31.75 -6.03
CA LEU A 315 12.53 -31.89 -7.28
C LEU A 315 13.28 -31.31 -8.50
N SER A 316 12.79 -31.59 -9.70
CA SER A 316 13.28 -31.03 -10.96
C SER A 316 12.88 -29.55 -11.15
N THR A 317 13.24 -28.97 -12.30
CA THR A 317 12.79 -27.64 -12.74
C THR A 317 11.28 -27.58 -13.01
N GLU A 318 10.66 -28.73 -13.24
CA GLU A 318 9.21 -28.90 -13.36
C GLU A 318 8.74 -29.97 -12.38
N SER A 319 7.60 -29.74 -11.73
CA SER A 319 7.03 -30.64 -10.73
C SER A 319 5.52 -30.51 -10.69
N THR A 320 4.83 -31.59 -10.33
CA THR A 320 3.37 -31.63 -10.30
C THR A 320 2.92 -32.27 -8.99
N LEU A 321 2.13 -31.54 -8.21
CA LEU A 321 1.50 -32.04 -6.99
C LEU A 321 0.06 -32.44 -7.29
N ASP A 322 -0.33 -33.64 -6.88
CA ASP A 322 -1.72 -34.09 -6.89
C ASP A 322 -2.46 -33.52 -5.67
N VAL A 323 -3.56 -32.83 -5.94
CA VAL A 323 -4.44 -32.21 -4.93
C VAL A 323 -5.88 -32.71 -5.02
N THR A 324 -6.14 -33.77 -5.79
CA THR A 324 -7.48 -34.31 -6.07
C THR A 324 -8.26 -34.67 -4.81
N ASN A 325 -7.55 -35.09 -3.75
CA ASN A 325 -8.16 -35.54 -2.48
C ASN A 325 -8.22 -34.45 -1.40
N LEU A 326 -7.85 -33.21 -1.73
CA LEU A 326 -7.94 -32.09 -0.79
C LEU A 326 -9.33 -31.45 -0.84
N LEU A 327 -9.81 -30.99 0.31
CA LEU A 327 -11.08 -30.28 0.38
C LEU A 327 -11.00 -28.98 -0.43
N PRO A 328 -12.08 -28.57 -1.12
CA PRO A 328 -12.12 -27.27 -1.76
C PRO A 328 -11.87 -26.16 -0.73
N GLY A 329 -11.01 -25.20 -1.08
CA GLY A 329 -10.59 -24.17 -0.14
C GLY A 329 -9.29 -23.49 -0.55
N MET A 330 -8.85 -22.56 0.29
CA MET A 330 -7.59 -21.83 0.08
C MET A 330 -6.42 -22.58 0.72
N TYR A 331 -5.32 -22.63 0.00
CA TYR A 331 -4.06 -23.20 0.43
C TYR A 331 -2.90 -22.27 0.10
N PHE A 332 -1.76 -22.46 0.77
CA PHE A 332 -0.51 -21.79 0.44
C PHE A 332 0.50 -22.81 -0.05
N ILE A 333 1.05 -22.60 -1.23
CA ILE A 333 2.18 -23.37 -1.74
C ILE A 333 3.45 -22.55 -1.54
N GLU A 334 4.40 -23.13 -0.83
CA GLU A 334 5.75 -22.62 -0.68
C GLU A 334 6.69 -23.42 -1.59
N VAL A 335 7.52 -22.73 -2.35
CA VAL A 335 8.52 -23.34 -3.24
C VAL A 335 9.88 -22.75 -2.89
N ALA A 336 10.82 -23.61 -2.52
CA ALA A 336 12.21 -23.23 -2.24
C ALA A 336 13.10 -23.60 -3.42
N VAL A 337 13.93 -22.65 -3.89
CA VAL A 337 14.86 -22.80 -5.01
C VAL A 337 16.19 -22.14 -4.64
N SER A 338 17.23 -22.94 -4.44
CA SER A 338 18.53 -22.52 -3.91
C SER A 338 18.40 -21.81 -2.55
N ASN A 339 18.46 -20.46 -2.53
CA ASN A 339 18.30 -19.65 -1.32
C ASN A 339 16.99 -18.84 -1.34
N ASP A 340 16.20 -18.95 -2.40
CA ASP A 340 14.97 -18.20 -2.58
C ASP A 340 13.78 -19.05 -2.12
N ILE A 341 12.86 -18.43 -1.37
CA ILE A 341 11.59 -19.04 -0.98
C ILE A 341 10.48 -18.16 -1.52
N ILE A 342 9.59 -18.74 -2.32
CA ILE A 342 8.35 -18.09 -2.75
C ILE A 342 7.17 -18.74 -2.05
N ILE A 343 6.15 -17.94 -1.73
CA ILE A 343 4.85 -18.42 -1.26
C ILE A 343 3.79 -17.90 -2.24
N ARG A 344 2.86 -18.76 -2.65
CA ARG A 344 1.72 -18.44 -3.49
C ARG A 344 0.44 -18.98 -2.86
N LYS A 345 -0.65 -18.23 -3.00
CA LYS A 345 -2.00 -18.68 -2.66
C LYS A 345 -2.53 -19.52 -3.81
N VAL A 346 -3.11 -20.69 -3.51
CA VAL A 346 -3.77 -21.55 -4.49
C VAL A 346 -5.19 -21.85 -4.03
N LEU A 347 -6.15 -21.71 -4.95
CA LEU A 347 -7.53 -22.06 -4.73
C LEU A 347 -7.81 -23.46 -5.28
N ILE A 348 -8.17 -24.39 -4.39
CA ILE A 348 -8.65 -25.72 -4.77
C ILE A 348 -10.17 -25.69 -4.89
N THR A 349 -10.71 -26.14 -6.02
CA THR A 349 -12.15 -26.23 -6.28
C THR A 349 -12.62 -27.68 -6.31
N SER A 350 -13.93 -27.90 -6.18
CA SER A 350 -14.51 -29.21 -6.45
C SER A 350 -14.31 -29.61 -7.92
N ASN A 351 -14.16 -30.92 -8.17
CA ASN A 351 -14.16 -31.49 -9.52
C ASN A 351 -15.51 -31.32 -10.24
#